data_AF-A0A508TN68-F1
#
_entry.id   AF-A0A508TN68-F1
#
_cell.length_a   1.000
_cell.length_b   1.000
_cell.length_c   1.000
_cell.angle_alpha   90.00
_cell.angle_beta   90.00
_cell.angle_gamma   90.00
#
_symmetry.space_group_name_H-M   'P 1'
#
loop_
_entity.id
_entity.type
_entity.pdbx_description
1 polymer ?
#
loop_
_entity_poly.entity_id
_entity_poly.type
_entity_poly.pdbx_seq_one_letter_code
_entity_poly.pdbx_strand_id
1 'polypeptide(L)'
;MRIGLASFRNPFQNVAVGRFGAGRFFAGLLLPLIAVAGITAWLMLPELSDAADEAVSPAPSSIILTAQTPSSEPQPDQAAANKETPPAVAIVPANEPITEGIAPASPAASEPGVEKSPLEGLRVASQSWRRGGLGSKALVTLTLRNRNDFAVKDIEIACAFARRDGSPLTQRKRLITDTIATRTRKTYSRMLVGFVNINATKAKCSVVTASRL
;
A
#
# COMPACT_ATOMS: atom_id res chain seq x y z
N MET A 1 33.56 11.45 27.20
CA MET A 1 32.32 11.04 26.50
C MET A 1 32.26 9.52 26.45
N ARG A 2 31.12 8.90 26.76
CA ARG A 2 30.92 7.44 26.66
C ARG A 2 29.77 7.19 25.68
N ILE A 3 30.04 6.51 24.56
CA ILE A 3 29.03 6.18 23.55
C ILE A 3 28.50 4.78 23.87
N GLY A 4 27.26 4.69 24.33
CA GLY A 4 26.60 3.42 24.64
C GLY A 4 26.05 2.76 23.38
N LEU A 5 26.61 1.61 23.00
CA LEU A 5 25.98 0.73 22.01
C LEU A 5 24.73 0.09 22.62
N ALA A 6 23.55 0.54 22.21
CA ALA A 6 22.29 -0.12 22.54
C ALA A 6 22.13 -1.40 21.67
N SER A 7 22.50 -2.55 22.22
CA SER A 7 22.28 -3.84 21.57
C SER A 7 20.78 -4.12 21.38
N PHE A 8 20.35 -4.23 20.12
CA PHE A 8 19.01 -4.71 19.79
C PHE A 8 18.87 -6.20 20.14
N ARG A 9 18.03 -6.48 21.13
CA ARG A 9 17.79 -7.82 21.67
C ARG A 9 16.80 -8.58 20.78
N ASN A 10 17.27 -9.61 20.07
CA ASN A 10 16.45 -10.48 19.23
C ASN A 10 15.38 -11.24 20.06
N PRO A 11 14.11 -11.30 19.63
CA PRO A 11 13.05 -12.06 20.32
C PRO A 11 12.91 -13.53 19.86
N PHE A 12 13.89 -14.09 19.13
CA PHE A 12 13.81 -15.44 18.53
C PHE A 12 14.77 -16.46 19.17
N GLN A 13 14.90 -16.46 20.49
CA GLN A 13 15.54 -17.55 21.24
C GLN A 13 14.68 -17.97 22.43
N ASN A 14 13.86 -19.01 22.21
CA ASN A 14 13.29 -19.88 23.23
C ASN A 14 12.76 -21.16 22.56
N VAL A 15 13.68 -22.02 22.09
CA VAL A 15 13.39 -23.44 21.88
C VAL A 15 14.03 -24.17 23.04
N ALA A 16 13.20 -24.56 24.01
CA ALA A 16 13.67 -25.31 25.16
C ALA A 16 14.17 -26.69 24.70
N VAL A 17 15.44 -27.00 24.98
CA VAL A 17 16.00 -28.35 24.76
C VAL A 17 15.44 -29.25 25.85
N GLY A 18 14.30 -29.87 25.54
CA GLY A 18 13.69 -30.91 26.35
C GLY A 18 14.61 -32.12 26.47
N ARG A 19 14.90 -32.49 27.71
CA ARG A 19 15.68 -33.66 28.16
C ARG A 19 15.20 -34.95 27.48
N PHE A 20 15.91 -35.38 26.43
CA PHE A 20 15.53 -36.57 25.64
C PHE A 20 15.92 -37.87 26.36
N GLY A 21 14.91 -38.58 26.87
CA GLY A 21 15.05 -39.93 27.42
C GLY A 21 15.30 -41.01 26.36
N ALA A 22 15.67 -42.20 26.83
CA ALA A 22 16.21 -43.32 26.04
C ALA A 22 15.17 -44.07 25.17
N GLY A 23 14.51 -43.38 24.23
CA GLY A 23 13.57 -43.99 23.26
C GLY A 23 14.02 -43.94 21.79
N ARG A 24 15.23 -43.43 21.50
CA ARG A 24 15.62 -42.94 20.16
C ARG A 24 16.17 -43.96 19.15
N PHE A 25 16.06 -45.27 19.38
CA PHE A 25 16.65 -46.28 18.47
C PHE A 25 15.69 -46.88 17.42
N PHE A 26 14.36 -46.88 17.65
CA PHE A 26 13.41 -47.47 16.68
C PHE A 26 12.78 -46.47 15.70
N ALA A 27 12.79 -45.17 16.00
CA ALA A 27 12.18 -44.15 15.13
C ALA A 27 13.04 -43.78 13.89
N GLY A 28 14.34 -44.11 13.88
CA GLY A 28 15.25 -43.73 12.80
C GLY A 28 15.07 -44.53 11.50
N LEU A 29 14.51 -45.74 11.57
CA LEU A 29 14.39 -46.67 10.44
C LEU A 29 13.04 -46.60 9.72
N LEU A 30 12.00 -46.03 10.35
CA LEU A 30 10.67 -45.87 9.78
C LEU A 30 10.55 -44.66 8.83
N LEU A 31 11.27 -43.58 9.13
CA LEU A 31 11.28 -42.35 8.31
C LEU A 31 11.75 -42.56 6.85
N PRO A 32 12.85 -43.27 6.54
CA PRO A 32 13.26 -43.47 5.15
C PRO A 32 12.26 -44.30 4.35
N LEU A 33 11.60 -45.29 4.95
CA LEU A 33 10.60 -46.12 4.28
C LEU A 33 9.37 -45.32 3.83
N ILE A 34 8.88 -44.41 4.69
CA ILE A 34 7.76 -43.51 4.35
C ILE A 34 8.18 -42.51 3.26
N ALA A 35 9.42 -42.01 3.30
CA ALA A 35 9.94 -41.09 2.30
C ALA A 35 10.03 -41.74 0.90
N VAL A 36 10.52 -42.98 0.81
CA VAL A 36 10.61 -43.72 -0.47
C VAL A 36 9.21 -43.99 -1.06
N ALA A 37 8.26 -44.43 -0.24
CA ALA A 37 6.89 -44.68 -0.69
C ALA A 37 6.19 -43.40 -1.23
N GLY A 38 6.45 -42.24 -0.61
CA GLY A 38 5.94 -40.96 -1.06
C GLY A 38 6.50 -40.52 -2.43
N ILE A 39 7.78 -40.81 -2.70
CA ILE A 39 8.43 -40.49 -3.97
C ILE A 39 7.87 -41.36 -5.10
N THR A 40 7.67 -42.66 -4.86
CA THR A 40 7.09 -43.56 -5.88
C THR A 40 5.65 -43.19 -6.25
N ALA A 41 4.86 -42.66 -5.30
CA ALA A 41 3.52 -42.17 -5.59
C ALA A 41 3.51 -40.88 -6.43
N TRP A 42 4.55 -40.04 -6.31
CA TRP A 42 4.70 -38.83 -7.13
C TRP A 42 5.15 -39.12 -8.57
N LEU A 43 5.95 -40.17 -8.78
CA LEU A 43 6.40 -40.60 -10.11
C LEU A 43 5.34 -41.37 -10.91
N MET A 44 4.25 -41.79 -10.26
CA MET A 44 3.10 -42.47 -10.89
C MET A 44 1.91 -41.53 -11.14
N LEU A 45 2.11 -40.21 -11.00
CA LEU A 45 1.16 -39.24 -11.53
C LEU A 45 1.33 -39.20 -13.06
N PRO A 46 0.29 -39.49 -13.86
CA PRO A 46 0.38 -39.34 -15.31
C PRO A 46 0.68 -37.88 -15.65
N GLU A 47 1.58 -37.67 -16.61
CA GLU A 47 1.89 -36.35 -17.14
C GLU A 47 0.59 -35.66 -17.59
N LEU A 48 0.40 -34.39 -17.20
CA LEU A 48 -0.73 -33.63 -17.70
C LEU A 48 -0.59 -33.51 -19.21
N SER A 49 -1.57 -34.08 -19.92
CA SER A 49 -1.60 -34.23 -21.37
C SER A 49 -1.02 -33.02 -22.10
N ASP A 50 0.01 -33.29 -22.88
CA ASP A 50 0.58 -32.35 -23.84
C ASP A 50 -0.52 -31.91 -24.83
N ALA A 51 -0.79 -30.61 -24.88
CA ALA A 51 -1.80 -30.03 -25.75
C ALA A 51 -1.08 -29.57 -27.03
N ALA A 52 -1.07 -30.45 -28.02
CA ALA A 52 -0.30 -30.31 -29.25
C ALA A 52 -0.47 -28.95 -29.94
N ASP A 53 0.64 -28.47 -30.50
CA ASP A 53 0.69 -27.36 -31.47
C ASP A 53 -0.31 -27.58 -32.62
N GLU A 54 -1.26 -26.65 -32.79
CA GLU A 54 -1.74 -26.31 -34.13
C GLU A 54 -0.91 -25.15 -34.67
N ALA A 55 -0.05 -25.47 -35.63
CA ALA A 55 0.80 -24.51 -36.31
C ALA A 55 -0.02 -23.62 -37.25
N VAL A 56 -0.27 -22.37 -36.86
CA VAL A 56 -0.69 -21.30 -37.78
C VAL A 56 0.54 -20.46 -38.15
N SER A 57 0.95 -20.57 -39.41
CA SER A 57 2.17 -19.96 -39.96
C SER A 57 2.27 -18.43 -39.77
N PRO A 58 3.49 -17.88 -39.66
CA PRO A 58 3.72 -16.43 -39.57
C PRO A 58 3.51 -15.74 -40.91
N ALA A 59 2.77 -14.62 -40.92
CA ALA A 59 2.73 -13.71 -42.06
C ALA A 59 4.04 -12.88 -42.14
N PRO A 60 4.67 -12.75 -43.32
CA PRO A 60 5.94 -12.03 -43.47
C PRO A 60 5.77 -10.51 -43.40
N SER A 61 6.79 -9.83 -42.85
CA SER A 61 6.81 -8.37 -42.71
C SER A 61 7.03 -7.66 -44.05
N SER A 62 6.11 -6.81 -44.46
CA SER A 62 6.27 -5.94 -45.64
C SER A 62 6.94 -4.61 -45.27
N ILE A 63 8.25 -4.55 -45.51
CA ILE A 63 8.99 -3.47 -46.20
C ILE A 63 8.77 -2.02 -45.74
N ILE A 64 9.88 -1.40 -45.32
CA ILE A 64 10.07 0.04 -45.12
C ILE A 64 9.84 0.80 -46.44
N LEU A 65 9.07 1.89 -46.41
CA LEU A 65 9.12 2.92 -47.45
C LEU A 65 9.47 4.29 -46.84
N THR A 66 10.75 4.64 -46.94
CA THR A 66 11.24 6.00 -46.72
C THR A 66 10.95 6.87 -47.94
N ALA A 67 10.30 8.02 -47.72
CA ALA A 67 10.31 9.13 -48.67
C ALA A 67 10.56 10.46 -47.93
N GLN A 68 11.50 11.24 -48.48
CA GLN A 68 11.86 12.60 -48.07
C GLN A 68 11.74 13.48 -49.34
N THR A 69 11.70 14.81 -49.31
CA THR A 69 11.94 15.85 -48.28
C THR A 69 11.01 17.04 -48.68
N PRO A 70 11.33 18.36 -48.56
CA PRO A 70 11.97 19.15 -47.51
C PRO A 70 11.17 20.44 -47.10
N SER A 71 11.79 21.24 -46.21
CA SER A 71 11.62 22.71 -46.03
C SER A 71 10.34 23.21 -45.33
N SER A 72 10.35 24.25 -44.49
CA SER A 72 11.40 25.20 -44.03
C SER A 72 11.24 25.41 -42.50
N GLU A 73 12.28 25.31 -41.66
CA GLU A 73 13.31 26.31 -41.29
C GLU A 73 12.98 26.99 -39.92
N PRO A 74 13.95 27.17 -38.99
CA PRO A 74 13.66 27.50 -37.59
C PRO A 74 13.91 28.97 -37.22
N GLN A 75 13.44 29.40 -36.04
CA GLN A 75 13.93 30.62 -35.37
C GLN A 75 13.88 30.43 -33.82
N PRO A 76 14.85 30.94 -33.04
CA PRO A 76 15.12 30.45 -31.69
C PRO A 76 14.77 31.43 -30.55
N ASP A 77 15.01 30.96 -29.32
CA ASP A 77 15.36 31.70 -28.09
C ASP A 77 14.59 32.97 -27.70
N GLN A 78 14.04 32.96 -26.47
CA GLN A 78 14.77 33.57 -25.34
C GLN A 78 14.17 33.20 -23.98
N ALA A 79 15.05 33.01 -23.00
CA ALA A 79 14.71 32.91 -21.59
C ALA A 79 15.19 34.19 -20.87
N ALA A 80 14.41 34.67 -19.89
CA ALA A 80 14.91 35.07 -18.56
C ALA A 80 13.83 35.78 -17.73
N ALA A 81 13.92 35.56 -16.41
CA ALA A 81 13.62 36.47 -15.31
C ALA A 81 12.43 37.46 -15.41
N ASN A 82 11.55 37.40 -14.42
CA ASN A 82 11.12 38.61 -13.71
C ASN A 82 10.95 38.34 -12.21
N LYS A 83 11.24 39.37 -11.41
CA LYS A 83 11.53 39.34 -9.97
C LYS A 83 10.74 40.46 -9.29
N GLU A 84 10.46 40.29 -7.98
CA GLU A 84 10.03 41.34 -7.03
C GLU A 84 8.63 42.00 -7.12
N THR A 85 7.87 41.82 -6.04
CA THR A 85 6.93 42.74 -5.36
C THR A 85 7.64 44.07 -4.96
N PRO A 86 6.98 45.19 -4.53
CA PRO A 86 5.55 45.48 -4.31
C PRO A 86 5.07 46.81 -4.97
N PRO A 87 3.91 47.38 -4.58
CA PRO A 87 3.96 48.55 -3.67
C PRO A 87 2.83 48.61 -2.61
N ALA A 88 2.81 49.67 -1.79
CA ALA A 88 2.04 49.78 -0.55
C ALA A 88 1.17 51.06 -0.45
N VAL A 89 0.01 50.93 0.22
CA VAL A 89 -0.71 51.92 1.08
C VAL A 89 -1.10 53.31 0.55
N ALA A 90 -2.42 53.52 0.34
CA ALA A 90 -3.21 54.79 0.49
C ALA A 90 -4.72 54.55 0.17
N ILE A 91 -5.73 55.33 0.59
CA ILE A 91 -6.04 55.97 1.90
C ILE A 91 -7.58 56.24 2.04
N VAL A 92 -8.02 56.87 3.14
CA VAL A 92 -9.42 57.19 3.62
C VAL A 92 -10.16 58.34 2.86
N PRO A 93 -11.50 58.62 3.00
CA PRO A 93 -12.25 58.81 4.28
C PRO A 93 -13.71 58.26 4.37
N ALA A 94 -14.35 58.55 5.52
CA ALA A 94 -15.58 57.93 6.04
C ALA A 94 -16.89 58.66 5.70
N ASN A 95 -18.03 57.97 5.91
CA ASN A 95 -19.31 58.55 6.38
C ASN A 95 -20.26 57.44 6.90
N GLU A 96 -20.73 57.58 8.14
CA GLU A 96 -22.02 57.03 8.63
C GLU A 96 -23.13 58.09 8.37
N PRO A 97 -24.47 57.84 8.44
CA PRO A 97 -25.13 56.83 9.32
C PRO A 97 -26.42 56.11 8.84
N ILE A 98 -26.82 55.08 9.59
CA ILE A 98 -28.16 54.51 9.88
C ILE A 98 -29.15 54.21 8.72
N THR A 99 -29.66 52.97 8.64
CA THR A 99 -31.12 52.61 8.60
C THR A 99 -31.31 51.10 8.81
N GLU A 100 -32.41 50.72 9.46
CA GLU A 100 -32.80 49.36 9.85
C GLU A 100 -33.14 48.44 8.64
N GLY A 101 -32.94 47.12 8.80
CA GLY A 101 -33.27 46.16 7.74
C GLY A 101 -33.08 44.70 8.15
N ILE A 102 -34.11 44.13 8.79
CA ILE A 102 -34.34 42.72 9.14
C ILE A 102 -33.27 41.73 8.61
N ALA A 103 -32.36 41.30 9.49
CA ALA A 103 -31.52 40.14 9.22
C ALA A 103 -32.38 38.86 9.31
N PRO A 104 -32.40 37.98 8.28
CA PRO A 104 -33.01 36.67 8.42
C PRO A 104 -32.25 35.87 9.47
N ALA A 105 -32.97 35.17 10.34
CA ALA A 105 -32.37 34.35 11.39
C ALA A 105 -31.43 33.32 10.77
N SER A 106 -30.13 33.48 11.04
CA SER A 106 -29.12 32.50 10.63
C SER A 106 -29.47 31.16 11.28
N PRO A 107 -29.61 30.06 10.52
CA PRO A 107 -29.85 28.75 11.12
C PRO A 107 -28.67 28.46 12.03
N ALA A 108 -28.96 28.21 13.31
CA ALA A 108 -27.95 28.01 14.33
C ALA A 108 -26.94 26.96 13.85
N ALA A 109 -25.71 27.41 13.57
CA ALA A 109 -24.63 26.51 13.22
C ALA A 109 -24.44 25.58 14.42
N SER A 110 -24.81 24.31 14.25
CA SER A 110 -24.62 23.29 15.27
C SER A 110 -23.14 23.29 15.64
N GLU A 111 -22.83 23.73 16.86
CA GLU A 111 -21.47 23.73 17.36
C GLU A 111 -20.92 22.30 17.21
N PRO A 112 -19.75 22.10 16.57
CA PRO A 112 -19.16 20.78 16.45
C PRO A 112 -18.60 20.38 17.81
N GLY A 113 -19.49 19.92 18.70
CA GLY A 113 -19.16 19.36 20.00
C GLY A 113 -18.15 18.24 19.82
N VAL A 114 -16.90 18.52 20.22
CA VAL A 114 -15.65 17.85 19.84
C VAL A 114 -15.83 16.40 19.40
N GLU A 115 -16.14 16.21 18.11
CA GLU A 115 -16.42 14.87 17.58
C GLU A 115 -15.09 14.15 17.37
N LYS A 116 -14.87 13.10 18.15
CA LYS A 116 -13.63 12.31 18.11
C LYS A 116 -13.40 11.78 16.69
N SER A 117 -12.28 12.18 16.09
CA SER A 117 -11.95 11.78 14.73
C SER A 117 -11.95 10.25 14.58
N PRO A 118 -12.61 9.67 13.57
CA PRO A 118 -12.63 8.22 13.34
C PRO A 118 -11.22 7.58 13.26
N LEU A 119 -10.22 8.37 12.89
CA LEU A 119 -8.82 7.98 12.78
C LEU A 119 -8.11 7.75 14.13
N GLU A 120 -8.61 8.33 15.23
CA GLU A 120 -7.89 8.32 16.51
C GLU A 120 -7.84 6.90 17.13
N GLY A 121 -8.96 6.18 17.13
CA GLY A 121 -9.03 4.79 17.60
C GLY A 121 -8.79 3.73 16.51
N LEU A 122 -8.76 4.09 15.22
CA LEU A 122 -8.59 3.13 14.12
C LEU A 122 -7.11 2.97 13.75
N ARG A 123 -6.54 1.78 13.98
CA ARG A 123 -5.10 1.54 13.77
C ARG A 123 -4.78 0.21 13.10
N VAL A 124 -3.70 0.19 12.34
CA VAL A 124 -3.09 -1.04 11.80
C VAL A 124 -2.49 -1.85 12.95
N ALA A 125 -3.09 -3.02 13.23
CA ALA A 125 -2.63 -3.92 14.28
C ALA A 125 -1.57 -4.92 13.79
N SER A 126 -1.64 -5.31 12.53
CA SER A 126 -0.56 -6.03 11.83
C SER A 126 -0.66 -5.81 10.32
N GLN A 127 0.48 -5.91 9.64
CA GLN A 127 0.55 -5.85 8.18
C GLN A 127 1.60 -6.85 7.69
N SER A 128 1.29 -7.50 6.57
CA SER A 128 2.29 -8.17 5.73
C SER A 128 1.94 -7.89 4.28
N TRP A 129 2.91 -8.06 3.39
CA TRP A 129 2.70 -7.83 1.97
C TRP A 129 3.56 -8.79 1.16
N ARG A 130 3.15 -9.00 -0.09
CA ARG A 130 3.93 -9.74 -1.07
C ARG A 130 3.65 -9.23 -2.47
N ARG A 131 4.58 -9.52 -3.38
CA ARG A 131 4.40 -9.29 -4.81
C ARG A 131 3.71 -10.48 -5.46
N GLY A 132 2.91 -10.23 -6.48
CA GLY A 132 2.33 -11.24 -7.38
C GLY A 132 2.33 -10.72 -8.82
N GLY A 133 1.85 -11.52 -9.78
CA GLY A 133 1.76 -11.12 -11.20
C GLY A 133 3.09 -10.60 -11.75
N LEU A 134 4.06 -11.51 -11.92
CA LEU A 134 5.43 -11.22 -12.37
C LEU A 134 6.21 -10.21 -11.48
N GLY A 135 5.73 -9.97 -10.26
CA GLY A 135 6.38 -9.08 -9.29
C GLY A 135 5.80 -7.66 -9.23
N SER A 136 4.85 -7.32 -10.12
CA SER A 136 4.29 -5.96 -10.22
C SER A 136 3.07 -5.70 -9.33
N LYS A 137 2.28 -6.73 -8.98
CA LYS A 137 1.04 -6.57 -8.18
C LYS A 137 1.35 -6.60 -6.69
N ALA A 138 0.94 -5.57 -5.94
CA ALA A 138 1.06 -5.52 -4.49
C ALA A 138 -0.17 -6.15 -3.81
N LEU A 139 0.03 -7.32 -3.20
CA LEU A 139 -0.98 -8.01 -2.39
C LEU A 139 -0.65 -7.78 -0.90
N VAL A 140 -1.51 -7.05 -0.20
CA VAL A 140 -1.35 -6.71 1.21
C VAL A 140 -2.32 -7.55 2.05
N THR A 141 -1.82 -8.08 3.16
CA THR A 141 -2.64 -8.65 4.23
C THR A 141 -2.57 -7.70 5.42
N LEU A 142 -3.70 -7.08 5.76
CA LEU A 142 -3.79 -6.01 6.75
C LEU A 142 -4.81 -6.35 7.83
N THR A 143 -4.44 -6.16 9.09
CA THR A 143 -5.35 -6.29 10.22
C THR A 143 -5.62 -4.91 10.79
N LEU A 144 -6.85 -4.41 10.64
CA LEU A 144 -7.30 -3.16 11.24
C LEU A 144 -7.97 -3.44 12.58
N ARG A 145 -7.66 -2.64 13.60
CA ARG A 145 -8.33 -2.65 14.90
C ARG A 145 -9.04 -1.31 15.09
N ASN A 146 -10.36 -1.37 15.25
CA ASN A 146 -11.14 -0.25 15.74
C ASN A 146 -11.07 -0.25 17.27
N ARG A 147 -10.71 0.88 17.89
CA ARG A 147 -10.80 1.10 19.34
C ARG A 147 -11.85 2.14 19.71
N ASN A 148 -12.50 2.76 18.73
CA ASN A 148 -13.60 3.69 18.94
C ASN A 148 -14.80 2.95 19.56
N ASP A 149 -15.63 3.73 20.23
CA ASP A 149 -16.96 3.37 20.73
C ASP A 149 -18.03 3.32 19.63
N PHE A 150 -17.75 3.90 18.45
CA PHE A 150 -18.57 3.82 17.24
C PHE A 150 -17.97 2.88 16.17
N ALA A 151 -18.79 2.52 15.17
CA ALA A 151 -18.36 1.72 14.03
C ALA A 151 -17.79 2.61 12.92
N VAL A 152 -16.92 2.05 12.08
CA VAL A 152 -16.24 2.81 11.02
C VAL A 152 -16.36 2.10 9.67
N LYS A 153 -16.47 2.87 8.59
CA LYS A 153 -16.53 2.40 7.20
C LYS A 153 -15.69 3.31 6.29
N ASP A 154 -15.72 3.06 4.98
CA ASP A 154 -15.10 3.90 3.95
C ASP A 154 -13.64 4.26 4.28
N ILE A 155 -12.87 3.23 4.65
CA ILE A 155 -11.51 3.37 5.19
C ILE A 155 -10.52 3.46 4.03
N GLU A 156 -9.90 4.63 3.81
CA GLU A 156 -8.80 4.76 2.85
C GLU A 156 -7.48 4.36 3.53
N ILE A 157 -6.81 3.34 2.98
CA ILE A 157 -5.43 3.01 3.32
C ILE A 157 -4.49 3.58 2.26
N ALA A 158 -3.35 4.14 2.70
CA ALA A 158 -2.21 4.42 1.84
C ALA A 158 -1.06 3.49 2.20
N CYS A 159 -0.48 2.82 1.21
CA CYS A 159 0.72 2.01 1.35
C CYS A 159 1.87 2.66 0.56
N ALA A 160 2.94 2.97 1.28
CA ALA A 160 4.21 3.41 0.71
C ALA A 160 5.14 2.20 0.51
N PHE A 161 5.72 2.09 -0.67
CA PHE A 161 6.61 1.00 -1.09
C PHE A 161 8.01 1.56 -1.34
N ALA A 162 9.02 0.86 -0.82
CA ALA A 162 10.40 1.31 -0.79
C ALA A 162 11.40 0.19 -1.12
N ARG A 163 12.59 0.58 -1.58
CA ARG A 163 13.77 -0.30 -1.72
C ARG A 163 14.28 -0.79 -0.36
N ARG A 164 15.28 -1.68 -0.39
CA ARG A 164 15.93 -2.23 0.81
C ARG A 164 16.60 -1.13 1.66
N ASP A 165 17.17 -0.12 1.02
CA ASP A 165 17.75 1.09 1.64
C ASP A 165 16.72 2.04 2.27
N GLY A 166 15.42 1.88 1.98
CA GLY A 166 14.35 2.76 2.46
C GLY A 166 13.98 3.89 1.49
N SER A 167 14.66 4.03 0.35
CA SER A 167 14.27 5.02 -0.67
C SER A 167 12.86 4.73 -1.20
N PRO A 168 11.97 5.75 -1.28
CA PRO A 168 10.60 5.58 -1.73
C PRO A 168 10.57 5.30 -3.24
N LEU A 169 9.69 4.40 -3.66
CA LEU A 169 9.53 4.01 -5.07
C LEU A 169 8.12 4.23 -5.60
N THR A 170 7.11 3.94 -4.79
CA THR A 170 5.71 4.02 -5.22
C THR A 170 4.82 4.19 -4.00
N GLN A 171 3.78 5.01 -4.10
CA GLN A 171 2.71 5.07 -3.12
C GLN A 171 1.40 4.69 -3.81
N ARG A 172 0.57 3.90 -3.14
CA ARG A 172 -0.76 3.52 -3.62
C ARG A 172 -1.78 3.73 -2.51
N LYS A 173 -2.95 4.20 -2.89
CA LYS A 173 -4.11 4.30 -2.01
C LYS A 173 -5.15 3.25 -2.40
N ARG A 174 -5.92 2.78 -1.43
CA ARG A 174 -7.05 1.87 -1.64
C ARG A 174 -8.16 2.18 -0.65
N LEU A 175 -9.36 2.42 -1.17
CA LEU A 175 -10.58 2.47 -0.36
C LEU A 175 -11.03 1.05 0.02
N ILE A 176 -11.41 0.90 1.28
CA ILE A 176 -12.03 -0.29 1.86
C ILE A 176 -13.44 0.13 2.30
N THR A 177 -14.46 -0.28 1.54
CA THR A 177 -15.88 0.03 1.80
C THR A 177 -16.48 -0.78 2.95
N ASP A 178 -15.75 -1.78 3.46
CA ASP A 178 -16.16 -2.62 4.57
C ASP A 178 -16.31 -1.85 5.89
N THR A 179 -17.41 -2.14 6.60
CA THR A 179 -17.59 -1.76 8.01
C THR A 179 -16.70 -2.59 8.95
N ILE A 180 -16.16 -1.93 9.97
CA ILE A 180 -15.55 -2.51 11.17
C ILE A 180 -16.35 -2.06 12.40
N ALA A 181 -16.95 -3.03 13.10
CA ALA A 181 -17.76 -2.78 14.29
C ALA A 181 -16.96 -2.19 15.46
N THR A 182 -17.66 -1.60 16.43
CA THR A 182 -17.08 -0.90 17.59
C THR A 182 -16.11 -1.82 18.37
N ARG A 183 -14.94 -1.30 18.78
CA ARG A 183 -13.92 -2.04 19.55
C ARG A 183 -13.39 -3.36 18.92
N THR A 184 -13.77 -3.71 17.69
CA THR A 184 -13.41 -4.98 17.03
C THR A 184 -12.11 -4.93 16.20
N ARG A 185 -11.79 -6.05 15.56
CA ARG A 185 -10.64 -6.22 14.65
C ARG A 185 -11.11 -6.94 13.39
N LYS A 186 -10.71 -6.46 12.21
CA LYS A 186 -11.00 -7.10 10.91
C LYS A 186 -9.70 -7.31 10.13
N THR A 187 -9.55 -8.49 9.52
CA THR A 187 -8.38 -8.87 8.73
C THR A 187 -8.76 -8.97 7.26
N TYR A 188 -8.07 -8.19 6.43
CA TYR A 188 -8.21 -8.18 4.99
C TYR A 188 -7.03 -8.95 4.40
N SER A 189 -7.29 -10.13 3.85
CA SER A 189 -6.25 -11.03 3.34
C SER A 189 -6.01 -10.85 1.85
N ARG A 190 -4.74 -10.71 1.44
CA ARG A 190 -4.31 -10.67 0.02
C ARG A 190 -5.01 -9.58 -0.82
N MET A 191 -5.39 -8.47 -0.20
CA MET A 191 -6.02 -7.34 -0.88
C MET A 191 -5.09 -6.74 -1.93
N LEU A 192 -5.56 -6.58 -3.17
CA LEU A 192 -4.81 -5.89 -4.22
C LEU A 192 -4.88 -4.38 -3.98
N VAL A 193 -3.75 -3.78 -3.61
CA VAL A 193 -3.62 -2.33 -3.40
C VAL A 193 -3.24 -1.60 -4.70
N GLY A 194 -2.62 -2.32 -5.66
CA GLY A 194 -2.32 -1.80 -7.00
C GLY A 194 -1.03 -2.37 -7.57
N PHE A 195 -0.49 -1.69 -8.58
CA PHE A 195 0.81 -2.03 -9.20
C PHE A 195 1.94 -1.19 -8.61
N VAL A 196 3.09 -1.81 -8.34
CA VAL A 196 4.26 -1.21 -7.69
C VAL A 196 5.54 -1.48 -8.50
N ASN A 197 6.55 -0.63 -8.31
CA ASN A 197 7.87 -0.86 -8.90
C ASN A 197 8.45 -2.22 -8.44
N ILE A 198 8.99 -3.00 -9.39
CA ILE A 198 9.52 -4.35 -9.15
C ILE A 198 10.71 -4.40 -8.16
N ASN A 199 11.37 -3.25 -7.93
CA ASN A 199 12.46 -3.11 -6.96
C ASN A 199 11.97 -2.83 -5.52
N ALA A 200 10.65 -2.73 -5.29
CA ALA A 200 10.09 -2.59 -3.95
C ALA A 200 10.31 -3.86 -3.11
N THR A 201 10.95 -3.72 -1.95
CA THR A 201 11.21 -4.81 -1.01
C THR A 201 10.68 -4.54 0.40
N LYS A 202 10.32 -3.29 0.70
CA LYS A 202 9.67 -2.86 1.94
C LYS A 202 8.32 -2.21 1.60
N ALA A 203 7.34 -2.38 2.48
CA ALA A 203 6.07 -1.66 2.41
C ALA A 203 5.62 -1.25 3.82
N LYS A 204 4.96 -0.10 3.92
CA LYS A 204 4.29 0.36 5.14
C LYS A 204 2.96 0.97 4.78
N CYS A 205 1.88 0.49 5.39
CA CYS A 205 0.55 1.02 5.22
C CYS A 205 0.10 1.84 6.43
N SER A 206 -0.69 2.88 6.19
CA SER A 206 -1.34 3.72 7.18
C SER A 206 -2.78 3.98 6.75
N VAL A 207 -3.67 4.19 7.72
CA VAL A 207 -5.00 4.72 7.45
C VAL A 207 -4.87 6.23 7.19
N VAL A 208 -5.58 6.74 6.18
CA VAL A 208 -5.56 8.16 5.78
C VAL A 208 -6.91 8.81 6.07
N THR A 209 -8.00 8.15 5.70
CA THR A 209 -9.37 8.57 6.01
C THR A 209 -10.19 7.39 6.50
N ALA A 210 -11.24 7.67 7.25
CA ALA A 210 -12.29 6.72 7.63
C ALA A 210 -13.54 7.51 8.00
N SER A 211 -14.72 6.98 7.65
CA SER A 211 -16.01 7.57 7.99
C SER A 211 -16.59 6.88 9.22
N ARG A 212 -17.27 7.66 10.07
CA ARG A 212 -18.12 7.15 11.15
C ARG A 212 -19.40 6.52 10.58
N LEU A 213 -19.96 5.57 11.32
CA LEU A 213 -21.34 5.08 11.22
C LEU A 213 -22.16 5.55 12.42
#